data_AF-D8UIW7-F1
#
_entry.id   AF-D8UIW7-F1
#
_cell.length_a   1.000
_cell.length_b   1.000
_cell.length_c   1.000
_cell.angle_alpha   90.00
_cell.angle_beta   90.00
_cell.angle_gamma   90.00
#
_symmetry.space_group_name_H-M   'P 1'
#
loop_
_entity.id
_entity.type
_entity.pdbx_description
1 polymer ?
#
loop_
_entity_poly.entity_id
_entity_poly.type
_entity_poly.pdbx_seq_one_letter_code
_entity_poly.pdbx_strand_id
1 'polypeptide(L)'
;ISHEYIFHTLPIDQYVDAFNKYLIGDSDISVVMEVNGDTHILRAKLGDILKDILGRQPRKYELDCWFTHLDFDRAGVLGIEEYLKGVQRLMAFSEGTSVPTTFTSYDTQRVEWIHHSRVGYEPQQTLRAPLTTSQEDAEPSACLDDGREAKEEERDALGVAKALLRRKISD
;
A
#
# COMPACT_ATOMS: atom_id res chain seq x y z
N ILE A 1 11.11 -9.41 21.69
CA ILE A 1 12.17 -8.79 20.83
C ILE A 1 11.46 -7.76 19.96
N SER A 2 11.55 -6.47 20.32
CA SER A 2 11.06 -5.39 19.48
C SER A 2 11.91 -5.37 18.21
N HIS A 3 11.27 -5.49 17.05
CA HIS A 3 11.96 -5.38 15.77
C HIS A 3 11.96 -3.91 15.41
N GLU A 4 13.16 -3.34 15.22
CA GLU A 4 13.31 -1.95 14.83
C GLU A 4 13.21 -1.85 13.30
N TYR A 5 12.25 -1.05 12.84
CA TYR A 5 12.09 -0.70 11.44
C TYR A 5 12.83 0.60 11.15
N ILE A 6 13.57 0.66 10.05
CA ILE A 6 14.40 1.82 9.69
C ILE A 6 13.73 2.75 8.66
N PHE A 7 12.52 2.42 8.20
CA PHE A 7 11.88 3.11 7.08
C PHE A 7 11.58 4.59 7.36
N HIS A 8 11.23 4.92 8.61
CA HIS A 8 11.00 6.30 9.06
C HIS A 8 12.28 7.16 9.12
N THR A 9 13.45 6.54 9.20
CA THR A 9 14.74 7.27 9.28
C THR A 9 15.22 7.78 7.93
N LEU A 10 14.68 7.23 6.84
CA LEU A 10 15.06 7.55 5.48
C LEU A 10 14.17 8.68 4.94
N PRO A 11 14.73 9.72 4.30
CA PRO A 11 13.93 10.79 3.71
C PRO A 11 13.12 10.27 2.52
N ILE A 12 11.93 10.85 2.31
CA ILE A 12 11.04 10.45 1.21
C ILE A 12 11.70 10.58 -0.16
N ASP A 13 12.58 11.56 -0.33
CA ASP A 13 13.33 11.81 -1.56
C ASP A 13 14.18 10.60 -1.98
N GLN A 14 14.73 9.86 -1.02
CA GLN A 14 15.51 8.65 -1.31
C GLN A 14 14.65 7.54 -1.92
N TYR A 15 13.38 7.43 -1.52
CA TYR A 15 12.43 6.49 -2.10
C TYR A 15 12.05 6.88 -3.53
N VAL A 16 11.89 8.18 -3.78
CA VAL A 16 11.60 8.73 -5.11
C VAL A 16 12.79 8.55 -6.05
N ASP A 17 14.01 8.85 -5.59
CA ASP A 17 15.23 8.66 -6.36
C ASP A 17 15.44 7.20 -6.72
N ALA A 18 15.20 6.29 -5.76
CA ALA A 18 15.25 4.86 -6.03
C ALA A 18 14.17 4.45 -7.04
N PHE A 19 12.93 4.91 -6.90
CA PHE A 19 11.84 4.63 -7.84
C PHE A 19 12.20 5.06 -9.27
N ASN A 20 12.73 6.28 -9.43
CA ASN A 20 13.08 6.86 -10.72
C ASN A 20 14.14 6.05 -11.48
N LYS A 21 15.03 5.33 -10.78
CA LYS A 21 16.03 4.46 -11.43
C LYS A 21 15.42 3.23 -12.11
N TYR A 22 14.24 2.80 -11.67
CA TYR A 22 13.57 1.58 -12.14
C TYR A 22 12.37 1.86 -13.04
N LEU A 23 12.21 3.11 -13.49
CA LEU A 23 11.19 3.50 -14.47
C LEU A 23 11.33 2.66 -15.73
N ILE A 24 10.17 2.31 -16.30
CA ILE A 24 10.09 1.52 -17.53
C ILE A 24 10.60 2.34 -18.72
N GLY A 25 10.35 3.65 -18.72
CA GLY A 25 10.68 4.57 -19.80
C GLY A 25 9.94 4.24 -21.11
N ASP A 26 10.51 4.69 -22.23
CA ASP A 26 10.04 4.32 -23.56
C ASP A 26 10.54 2.92 -23.92
N SER A 27 9.72 1.91 -23.70
CA SER A 27 10.03 0.51 -23.95
C SER A 27 8.85 -0.19 -24.60
N ASP A 28 9.11 -1.32 -25.26
CA ASP A 28 8.06 -2.14 -25.87
C ASP A 28 6.96 -2.52 -24.85
N ILE A 29 7.34 -2.67 -23.58
CA ILE A 29 6.43 -3.01 -22.48
C ILE A 29 5.48 -1.84 -22.19
N SER A 30 5.96 -0.59 -22.15
CA SER A 30 5.09 0.56 -21.89
C SER A 30 4.09 0.78 -23.03
N VAL A 31 4.51 0.53 -24.27
CA VAL A 31 3.63 0.57 -25.46
C VAL A 31 2.58 -0.54 -25.42
N VAL A 32 2.99 -1.79 -25.17
CA VAL A 32 2.07 -2.94 -25.14
C VAL A 32 1.06 -2.84 -24.00
N MET A 33 1.48 -2.30 -22.84
CA MET A 33 0.61 -2.12 -21.68
C MET A 33 -0.22 -0.82 -21.75
N GLU A 34 0.01 0.04 -22.76
CA GLU A 34 -0.64 1.34 -22.92
C GLU A 34 -0.51 2.24 -21.66
N VAL A 35 0.66 2.19 -21.00
CA VAL A 35 0.94 2.99 -19.79
C VAL A 35 2.10 3.94 -20.01
N ASN A 36 2.11 5.06 -19.28
CA ASN A 36 3.22 6.00 -19.31
C ASN A 36 4.43 5.42 -18.57
N GLY A 37 5.43 4.94 -19.31
CA GLY A 37 6.63 4.34 -18.72
C GLY A 37 7.52 5.30 -17.93
N ASP A 38 7.35 6.61 -18.08
CA ASP A 38 8.10 7.62 -17.32
C ASP A 38 7.59 7.80 -15.89
N THR A 39 6.40 7.28 -15.58
CA THR A 39 5.78 7.38 -14.25
C THR A 39 5.47 6.02 -13.62
N HIS A 40 5.75 4.93 -14.34
CA HIS A 40 5.44 3.57 -13.92
C HIS A 40 6.69 2.70 -13.85
N ILE A 41 6.70 1.83 -12.86
CA ILE A 41 7.67 0.74 -12.72
C ILE A 41 6.97 -0.61 -12.89
N LEU A 42 7.75 -1.65 -13.19
CA LEU A 42 7.28 -3.02 -13.07
C LEU A 42 7.23 -3.42 -11.60
N ARG A 43 6.10 -3.95 -11.14
CA ARG A 43 5.91 -4.32 -9.73
C ARG A 43 6.90 -5.36 -9.23
N ALA A 44 7.35 -6.26 -10.12
CA ALA A 44 8.40 -7.24 -9.83
C ALA A 44 9.74 -6.61 -9.36
N LYS A 45 9.95 -5.30 -9.59
CA LYS A 45 11.15 -4.56 -9.16
C LYS A 45 11.09 -4.02 -7.74
N LEU A 46 9.96 -4.16 -7.03
CA LEU A 46 9.82 -3.67 -5.65
C LEU A 46 10.89 -4.23 -4.70
N GLY A 47 11.24 -5.51 -4.81
CA GLY A 47 12.30 -6.11 -3.99
C GLY A 47 13.70 -5.57 -4.31
N ASP A 48 13.97 -5.30 -5.59
CA ASP A 48 15.23 -4.70 -6.05
C ASP A 48 15.36 -3.25 -5.56
N ILE A 49 14.27 -2.48 -5.62
CA ILE A 49 14.19 -1.11 -5.12
C ILE A 49 14.48 -1.05 -3.62
N LEU A 50 13.85 -1.93 -2.82
CA LEU A 50 14.12 -2.00 -1.38
C LEU A 50 15.59 -2.27 -1.09
N LYS A 51 16.21 -3.18 -1.85
CA LYS A 51 17.64 -3.50 -1.71
C LYS A 51 18.53 -2.28 -2.03
N ASP A 52 18.18 -1.49 -3.04
CA ASP A 52 18.92 -0.27 -3.41
C ASP A 52 18.76 0.83 -2.33
N ILE A 53 17.55 1.02 -1.81
CA ILE A 53 17.27 1.98 -0.73
C ILE A 53 18.06 1.64 0.53
N LEU A 54 18.08 0.37 0.93
CA LEU A 54 18.76 -0.05 2.15
C LEU A 54 20.29 -0.16 1.99
N GLY A 55 20.79 -0.24 0.76
CA GLY A 55 22.21 -0.50 0.47
C GLY A 55 22.71 -1.87 0.98
N ARG A 56 21.80 -2.74 1.43
CA ARG A 56 22.08 -4.07 1.97
C ARG A 56 20.96 -5.04 1.61
N GLN A 57 21.19 -6.32 1.86
CA GLN A 57 20.12 -7.30 1.73
C GLN A 57 19.01 -7.02 2.76
N PRO A 58 17.75 -6.90 2.33
CA PRO A 58 16.62 -6.72 3.24
C PRO A 58 16.39 -8.00 4.03
N ARG A 59 16.03 -7.84 5.31
CA ARG A 59 15.69 -8.96 6.19
C ARG A 59 14.25 -9.40 5.92
N LYS A 60 13.91 -10.64 6.29
CA LYS A 60 12.57 -11.19 6.08
C LYS A 60 11.45 -10.27 6.58
N TYR A 61 11.57 -9.76 7.81
CA TYR A 61 10.54 -8.88 8.39
C TYR A 61 10.43 -7.51 7.70
N GLU A 62 11.49 -7.04 7.04
CA GLU A 62 11.48 -5.79 6.28
C GLU A 62 10.79 -6.01 4.94
N LEU A 63 11.02 -7.16 4.30
CA LEU A 63 10.32 -7.56 3.08
C LEU A 63 8.83 -7.80 3.33
N ASP A 64 8.49 -8.54 4.39
CA ASP A 64 7.09 -8.82 4.75
C ASP A 64 6.34 -7.48 4.90
N CYS A 65 6.89 -6.55 5.70
CA CYS A 65 6.32 -5.22 5.91
C CYS A 65 6.24 -4.39 4.61
N TRP A 66 7.29 -4.43 3.78
CA TRP A 66 7.35 -3.74 2.50
C TRP A 66 6.22 -4.18 1.55
N PHE A 67 6.00 -5.48 1.38
CA PHE A 67 4.96 -5.99 0.51
C PHE A 67 3.56 -5.76 1.08
N THR A 68 3.34 -5.90 2.39
CA THR A 68 2.04 -5.59 3.01
C THR A 68 1.59 -4.16 2.72
N HIS A 69 2.50 -3.19 2.67
CA HIS A 69 2.13 -1.78 2.48
C HIS A 69 2.11 -1.31 1.02
N LEU A 70 2.88 -1.95 0.12
CA LEU A 70 3.05 -1.52 -1.27
C LEU A 70 2.37 -2.42 -2.30
N ASP A 71 2.09 -3.68 -1.96
CA ASP A 71 1.57 -4.69 -2.90
C ASP A 71 0.07 -4.96 -2.66
N PHE A 72 -0.75 -3.91 -2.69
CA PHE A 72 -2.19 -4.03 -2.43
C PHE A 72 -3.05 -4.08 -3.69
N ASP A 73 -2.57 -3.59 -4.84
CA ASP A 73 -3.27 -3.77 -6.12
C ASP A 73 -2.79 -5.01 -6.90
N ARG A 74 -3.62 -5.57 -7.78
CA ARG A 74 -3.28 -6.76 -8.61
C ARG A 74 -2.65 -6.37 -9.95
N ALA A 75 -2.25 -5.11 -10.12
CA ALA A 75 -1.68 -4.60 -11.36
C ALA A 75 -0.19 -4.98 -11.49
N GLY A 76 0.23 -5.41 -12.69
CA GLY A 76 1.63 -5.73 -12.98
C GLY A 76 2.57 -4.50 -13.01
N VAL A 77 1.98 -3.31 -13.11
CA VAL A 77 2.66 -2.01 -13.06
C VAL A 77 2.28 -1.25 -11.79
N LEU A 78 3.18 -0.40 -11.34
CA LEU A 78 2.99 0.46 -10.17
C LEU A 78 3.32 1.90 -10.56
N GLY A 79 2.36 2.81 -10.38
CA GLY A 79 2.56 4.24 -10.61
C GLY A 79 3.22 4.93 -9.41
N ILE A 80 3.87 6.07 -9.65
CA ILE A 80 4.56 6.83 -8.60
C ILE A 80 3.63 7.29 -7.46
N GLU A 81 2.39 7.66 -7.77
CA GLU A 81 1.42 8.09 -6.75
C GLU A 81 1.00 6.95 -5.83
N GLU A 82 0.77 5.75 -6.40
CA GLU A 82 0.44 4.53 -5.64
C GLU A 82 1.61 4.13 -4.74
N TYR A 83 2.82 4.17 -5.30
CA TYR A 83 4.06 3.92 -4.56
C TYR A 83 4.22 4.89 -3.38
N LEU A 84 4.07 6.20 -3.60
CA LEU A 84 4.21 7.20 -2.55
C LEU A 84 3.18 7.04 -1.43
N LYS A 85 1.92 6.73 -1.78
CA LYS A 85 0.88 6.42 -0.77
C LYS A 85 1.27 5.22 0.10
N GLY A 86 1.78 4.15 -0.51
CA GLY A 86 2.25 2.98 0.22
C GLY A 86 3.48 3.28 1.10
N VAL A 87 4.45 4.05 0.59
CA VAL A 87 5.63 4.48 1.36
C VAL A 87 5.24 5.34 2.56
N GLN A 88 4.30 6.27 2.40
CA GLN A 88 3.82 7.09 3.52
C GLN A 88 3.19 6.24 4.64
N ARG A 89 2.37 5.23 4.28
CA ARG A 89 1.82 4.28 5.24
C ARG A 89 2.92 3.45 5.92
N LEU A 90 3.91 3.00 5.16
CA LEU A 90 5.07 2.26 5.67
C LEU A 90 5.89 3.09 6.66
N MET A 91 6.14 4.36 6.35
CA MET A 91 6.85 5.28 7.24
C MET A 91 6.06 5.50 8.53
N ALA A 92 4.75 5.74 8.43
CA ALA A 92 3.88 5.89 9.60
C ALA A 92 3.84 4.62 10.47
N PHE A 93 3.80 3.43 9.86
CA PHE A 93 3.91 2.15 10.57
C PHE A 93 5.27 1.98 11.25
N SER A 94 6.34 2.41 10.57
CA SER A 94 7.70 2.32 11.09
C SER A 94 7.98 3.29 12.23
N GLU A 95 7.32 4.45 12.24
CA GLU A 95 7.43 5.49 13.27
C GLU A 95 6.49 5.22 14.46
N GLY A 96 5.29 4.71 14.18
CA GLY A 96 4.23 4.48 15.15
C GLY A 96 4.35 3.14 15.86
N THR A 97 4.50 3.16 17.19
CA THR A 97 4.27 1.97 18.02
C THR A 97 2.79 1.93 18.42
N SER A 98 1.92 1.48 17.52
CA SER A 98 0.56 1.11 17.92
C SER A 98 0.69 -0.01 18.97
N VAL A 99 0.31 0.26 20.21
CA VAL A 99 0.37 -0.77 21.25
C VAL A 99 -0.93 -1.57 21.17
N PRO A 100 -0.88 -2.90 20.90
CA PRO A 100 -2.08 -3.73 20.76
C PRO A 100 -2.89 -3.83 22.07
N THR A 101 -2.32 -3.42 23.21
CA THR A 101 -3.00 -3.42 24.50
C THR A 101 -3.87 -2.18 24.65
N THR A 102 -5.09 -2.23 24.11
CA THR A 102 -6.08 -1.16 24.30
C THR A 102 -6.79 -1.19 25.65
N PHE A 103 -6.83 -2.36 26.30
CA PHE A 103 -7.50 -2.54 27.59
C PHE A 103 -6.51 -2.97 28.66
N THR A 104 -6.66 -2.37 29.85
CA THR A 104 -5.93 -2.76 31.07
C THR A 104 -6.78 -3.57 32.04
N SER A 105 -8.09 -3.71 31.78
CA SER A 105 -9.05 -4.45 32.60
C SER A 105 -9.93 -5.37 31.74
N TYR A 106 -10.07 -6.61 32.18
CA TYR A 106 -10.92 -7.61 31.53
C TYR A 106 -12.41 -7.23 31.57
N ASP A 107 -12.89 -6.67 32.69
CA ASP A 107 -14.30 -6.31 32.82
C ASP A 107 -14.70 -5.19 31.84
N THR A 108 -13.80 -4.23 31.63
CA THR A 108 -14.00 -3.15 30.65
C THR A 108 -14.05 -3.69 29.22
N GLN A 109 -13.10 -4.56 28.85
CA GLN A 109 -13.10 -5.21 27.54
C GLN A 109 -14.39 -6.01 27.29
N ARG A 110 -14.85 -6.74 28.31
CA ARG A 110 -16.05 -7.56 28.21
C ARG A 110 -17.32 -6.72 28.04
N VAL A 111 -17.42 -5.59 28.74
CA VAL A 111 -18.54 -4.66 28.57
C VAL A 111 -18.56 -4.09 27.15
N GLU A 112 -17.41 -3.65 26.63
CA GLU A 112 -17.31 -3.17 25.25
C GLU A 112 -17.67 -4.23 24.21
N TRP A 113 -17.26 -5.48 24.43
CA TRP A 113 -17.65 -6.59 23.57
C TRP A 113 -19.17 -6.81 23.54
N ILE A 114 -19.84 -6.75 24.70
CA ILE A 114 -21.30 -6.84 24.80
C ILE A 114 -21.99 -5.68 24.06
N HIS A 115 -21.36 -4.50 24.06
CA HIS A 115 -21.86 -3.32 23.35
C HIS A 115 -21.50 -3.29 21.86
N HIS A 116 -20.86 -4.34 21.32
CA HIS A 116 -20.38 -4.38 19.94
C HIS A 116 -19.40 -3.25 19.58
N SER A 117 -18.74 -2.65 20.58
CA SER A 117 -17.64 -1.72 20.34
C SER A 117 -16.45 -2.49 19.80
N ARG A 118 -15.97 -2.09 18.61
CA ARG A 118 -14.80 -2.71 17.98
C ARG A 118 -13.52 -2.08 18.51
N VAL A 119 -12.45 -2.87 18.53
CA VAL A 119 -11.10 -2.34 18.74
C VAL A 119 -10.77 -1.31 17.65
N GLY A 120 -10.26 -0.15 18.07
CA GLY A 120 -9.97 0.96 17.16
C GLY A 120 -8.63 0.86 16.43
N TYR A 121 -7.81 -0.15 16.74
CA TYR A 121 -6.56 -0.40 16.01
C TYR A 121 -6.75 -1.49 14.96
N GLU A 122 -6.05 -1.35 13.84
CA GLU A 122 -6.00 -2.37 12.81
C GLU A 122 -4.82 -3.33 13.08
N PRO A 123 -5.04 -4.67 13.10
CA PRO A 123 -3.98 -5.64 13.34
C PRO A 123 -2.79 -5.52 12.39
N GLN A 124 -3.00 -5.16 11.13
CA GLN A 124 -1.98 -5.03 10.08
C GLN A 124 -1.07 -3.82 10.31
N GLN A 125 -1.55 -2.82 11.04
CA GLN A 125 -0.79 -1.63 11.44
C GLN A 125 -0.10 -1.80 12.81
N THR A 126 -0.42 -2.87 13.52
CA THR A 126 -0.05 -3.05 14.93
C THR A 126 0.82 -4.28 15.14
N LEU A 127 0.57 -5.32 14.37
CA LEU A 127 1.28 -6.58 14.39
C LEU A 127 2.18 -6.65 13.15
N ARG A 128 3.29 -7.37 13.30
CA ARG A 128 4.21 -7.65 12.18
C ARG A 128 3.61 -8.61 11.15
N ALA A 129 2.82 -9.54 11.64
CA ALA A 129 2.36 -10.73 10.94
C ALA A 129 1.13 -11.27 11.66
N PRO A 130 0.30 -12.08 10.99
CA PRO A 130 -0.86 -12.66 11.61
C PRO A 130 -0.45 -13.60 12.75
N LEU A 131 -1.14 -13.50 13.88
CA LEU A 131 -0.97 -14.41 15.03
C LEU A 131 -1.90 -15.63 14.92
N THR A 132 -2.98 -15.51 14.16
CA THR A 132 -3.99 -16.55 13.96
C THR A 132 -4.27 -16.76 12.48
N THR A 133 -4.77 -17.95 12.13
CA THR A 133 -5.13 -18.29 10.74
C THR A 133 -6.19 -17.36 10.17
N SER A 134 -7.14 -16.90 11.00
CA SER A 134 -8.16 -15.93 10.56
C SER A 134 -7.58 -14.55 10.24
N GLN A 135 -6.44 -14.18 10.85
CA GLN A 135 -5.73 -12.96 10.48
C GLN A 135 -4.94 -13.15 9.18
N GLU A 136 -4.38 -14.35 8.94
CA GLU A 136 -3.69 -14.69 7.69
C GLU A 136 -4.62 -14.55 6.48
N ASP A 137 -5.86 -15.02 6.61
CA ASP A 137 -6.88 -14.91 5.56
C ASP A 137 -7.31 -13.44 5.29
N ALA A 138 -7.21 -12.57 6.30
CA ALA A 138 -7.70 -11.18 6.24
C ALA A 138 -6.61 -10.13 5.95
N GLU A 139 -5.33 -10.45 6.18
CA GLU A 139 -4.20 -9.54 5.93
C GLU A 139 -4.21 -8.89 4.54
N PRO A 140 -4.50 -9.60 3.44
CA PRO A 140 -4.47 -8.99 2.10
C PRO A 140 -5.55 -7.92 1.88
N SER A 141 -6.58 -7.85 2.73
CA SER A 141 -7.82 -7.13 2.42
C SER A 141 -7.90 -5.72 3.03
N ALA A 142 -7.13 -5.42 4.08
CA ALA A 142 -7.18 -4.11 4.76
C ALA A 142 -6.61 -2.95 3.92
N CYS A 143 -5.82 -3.25 2.89
CA CYS A 143 -5.27 -2.24 1.98
C CYS A 143 -6.20 -1.89 0.80
N LEU A 144 -7.35 -2.56 0.66
CA LEU A 144 -8.26 -2.41 -0.48
C LEU A 144 -9.35 -1.34 -0.30
N ASP A 145 -9.65 -0.93 0.93
CA ASP A 145 -10.83 -0.07 1.18
C ASP A 145 -10.65 1.36 0.65
N ASP A 146 -9.45 1.94 0.69
CA ASP A 146 -9.19 3.29 0.13
C ASP A 146 -9.22 3.34 -1.41
N GLY A 147 -8.99 2.21 -2.09
CA GLY A 147 -8.92 2.14 -3.55
C GLY A 147 -10.27 1.99 -4.24
N ARG A 148 -11.32 1.64 -3.49
CA ARG A 148 -12.63 1.32 -4.05
C ARG A 148 -13.46 2.58 -4.31
N GLU A 149 -13.42 3.57 -3.42
CA GLU A 149 -14.09 4.86 -3.63
C GLU A 149 -13.46 5.65 -4.79
N ALA A 150 -12.12 5.71 -4.88
CA ALA A 150 -11.44 6.46 -5.94
C ALA A 150 -11.69 5.88 -7.36
N LYS A 151 -11.78 4.55 -7.49
CA LYS A 151 -12.04 3.88 -8.78
C LYS A 151 -13.51 3.98 -9.24
N GLU A 152 -14.43 4.25 -8.32
CA GLU A 152 -15.86 4.45 -8.64
C GLU A 152 -16.09 5.86 -9.22
N GLU A 153 -15.44 6.88 -8.65
CA GLU A 153 -15.53 8.26 -9.12
C GLU A 153 -14.90 8.46 -10.52
N GLU A 154 -13.78 7.77 -10.80
CA GLU A 154 -13.13 7.82 -12.13
C GLU A 154 -13.96 7.09 -13.22
N ARG A 155 -14.63 5.99 -12.87
CA ARG A 155 -15.55 5.29 -13.80
C ARG A 155 -16.76 6.14 -14.17
N ASP A 156 -17.29 6.90 -13.22
CA ASP A 156 -18.41 7.81 -13.46
C ASP A 156 -18.01 9.00 -14.33
N ALA A 157 -16.84 9.60 -14.07
CA ALA A 157 -16.29 10.67 -14.90
C ALA A 157 -16.06 10.23 -16.36
N LEU A 158 -15.53 9.01 -16.56
CA LEU A 158 -15.30 8.45 -17.89
C LEU A 158 -16.62 8.11 -18.61
N GLY A 159 -17.65 7.70 -17.85
CA GLY A 159 -19.01 7.48 -18.34
C GLY A 159 -19.65 8.76 -18.87
N VAL A 160 -19.53 9.85 -18.12
CA VAL A 160 -20.04 11.17 -18.53
C VAL A 160 -19.30 11.70 -19.75
N ALA A 161 -17.96 11.56 -19.80
CA ALA A 161 -17.15 11.99 -20.93
C ALA A 161 -17.50 11.24 -22.23
N LYS A 162 -17.67 9.90 -22.16
CA LYS A 162 -18.13 9.09 -23.31
C LYS A 162 -19.53 9.47 -23.79
N ALA A 163 -20.44 9.81 -22.87
CA ALA A 163 -21.79 10.24 -23.21
C ALA A 163 -21.78 11.60 -23.95
N LEU A 164 -20.95 12.54 -23.51
CA LEU A 164 -20.80 13.85 -24.15
C LEU A 164 -20.16 13.75 -25.54
N LEU A 165 -19.15 12.87 -25.70
CA LEU A 165 -18.49 12.64 -26.98
C LEU A 165 -19.43 11.99 -28.01
N ARG A 166 -20.28 11.04 -27.59
CA ARG A 166 -21.29 10.44 -28.48
C ARG A 166 -22.35 11.45 -28.95
N ARG A 167 -22.71 12.42 -28.11
CA ARG A 167 -23.68 13.46 -28.45
C ARG A 167 -23.14 14.45 -29.49
N LYS A 168 -21.83 14.75 -29.41
CA LYS A 168 -21.14 15.70 -30.30
C LYS A 168 -20.81 15.16 -31.70
N ILE A 169 -20.98 13.85 -31.92
CA ILE A 169 -20.76 13.17 -33.21
C ILE A 169 -22.09 12.95 -33.97
N SER A 170 -23.24 13.17 -33.31
CA SER A 170 -24.57 13.03 -33.92
C SER A 170 -25.25 14.33 -34.35
N ASP A 171 -24.60 15.48 -34.14
CA ASP A 171 -24.96 16.80 -34.70
C ASP A 171 -23.95 17.18 -35.80
#